data_AF-A0A969FV10-F1
#
_entry.id   AF-A0A969FV10-F1
#
_cell.length_a   1.000
_cell.length_b   1.000
_cell.length_c   1.000
_cell.angle_alpha   90.00
_cell.angle_beta   90.00
_cell.angle_gamma   90.00
#
_symmetry.space_group_name_H-M   'P 1'
#
loop_
_entity.id
_entity.type
_entity.pdbx_description
1 polymer ?
#
loop_
_entity_poly.entity_id
_entity_poly.type
_entity_poly.pdbx_seq_one_letter_code
_entity_poly.pdbx_strand_id
1 'polypeptide(L)'
;MLLAFVDRPPIAQEVERIRLILSTFQDGTGMLRGNGGSKTLPGWRDFERTTALALSGEAPETKAVFDVLLTSRTNPGVRYRISCKMRGELDRIDRDGRVTIEVSNSAQKFWECLSKKGFDQTNYKNHPRDVGIALIDLVEQWHQEVAATGSDIHKSFFLVLSWNRSGWYQLHQFRLGLPDPELLDWQFPLEQRRGVQTQARRLRGSDDAGVVFEWYGESGGQLKYYPPETGAVWKSARFQLEPLRDDREYGILAKAAAYFPERWNWATKHPENP
;
A
#
# COMPACT_ATOMS: atom_id res chain seq x y z
N MET A 1 25.78 2.49 -9.96
CA MET A 1 25.41 2.40 -8.52
C MET A 1 24.21 1.48 -8.41
N LEU A 2 24.27 0.46 -7.54
CA LEU A 2 23.18 -0.50 -7.32
C LEU A 2 21.97 0.20 -6.67
N LEU A 3 20.76 -0.16 -7.12
CA LEU A 3 19.52 0.40 -6.60
C LEU A 3 19.13 -0.28 -5.27
N ALA A 4 18.82 0.53 -4.26
CA ALA A 4 18.26 0.05 -3.00
C ALA A 4 16.92 -0.65 -3.22
N PHE A 5 16.64 -1.66 -2.39
CA PHE A 5 15.50 -2.56 -2.48
C PHE A 5 15.46 -3.46 -3.74
N VAL A 6 16.11 -3.09 -4.83
CA VAL A 6 16.12 -3.85 -6.08
C VAL A 6 17.34 -4.77 -6.18
N ASP A 7 18.54 -4.19 -6.09
CA ASP A 7 19.79 -4.92 -6.29
C ASP A 7 20.46 -5.29 -4.95
N ARG A 8 20.05 -4.62 -3.87
CA ARG A 8 20.56 -4.83 -2.51
C ARG A 8 19.55 -4.36 -1.46
N PRO A 9 19.66 -4.82 -0.21
CA PRO A 9 18.97 -4.19 0.90
C PRO A 9 19.28 -2.68 0.98
N PRO A 10 18.32 -1.86 1.44
CA PRO A 10 18.57 -0.45 1.68
C PRO A 10 19.56 -0.24 2.83
N ILE A 11 20.36 0.82 2.74
CA ILE A 11 21.24 1.26 3.85
C ILE A 11 20.48 2.23 4.77
N ALA A 12 21.02 2.47 5.96
CA ALA A 12 20.40 3.33 6.97
C ALA A 12 20.06 4.74 6.44
N GLN A 13 20.93 5.33 5.62
CA GLN A 13 20.71 6.65 5.04
C GLN A 13 19.51 6.70 4.08
N GLU A 14 19.21 5.60 3.39
CA GLU A 14 18.08 5.52 2.45
C GLU A 14 16.75 5.41 3.21
N VAL A 15 16.74 4.61 4.29
CA VAL A 15 15.60 4.55 5.21
C VAL A 15 15.39 5.89 5.91
N GLU A 16 16.48 6.56 6.31
CA GLU A 16 16.43 7.88 6.94
C GLU A 16 15.85 8.94 6.00
N ARG A 17 16.19 8.90 4.71
CA ARG A 17 15.55 9.78 3.70
C ARG A 17 14.05 9.55 3.62
N ILE A 18 13.60 8.29 3.62
CA ILE A 18 12.16 7.96 3.66
C ILE A 18 11.53 8.56 4.92
N ARG A 19 12.13 8.33 6.09
CA ARG A 19 11.64 8.83 7.39
C ARG A 19 11.52 10.36 7.39
N LEU A 20 12.56 11.07 6.97
CA LEU A 20 12.59 12.53 6.97
C LEU A 20 11.57 13.13 6.00
N ILE A 21 11.42 12.56 4.79
CA ILE A 21 10.41 13.03 3.82
C ILE A 21 9.00 12.76 4.38
N LEU A 22 8.72 11.57 4.93
CA LEU A 22 7.44 11.26 5.58
C LEU A 22 7.12 12.23 6.72
N SER A 23 8.14 12.68 7.45
CA SER A 23 7.99 13.59 8.58
C SER A 23 7.49 14.98 8.17
N THR A 24 7.71 15.38 6.92
CA THR A 24 7.23 16.69 6.41
C THR A 24 5.71 16.78 6.34
N PHE A 25 5.00 15.65 6.23
CA PHE A 25 3.53 15.60 6.20
C PHE A 25 2.88 15.82 7.56
N GLN A 26 3.65 16.18 8.59
CA GLN A 26 3.12 16.60 9.88
C GLN A 26 2.74 18.08 9.93
N ASP A 27 3.06 18.83 8.88
CA ASP A 27 2.96 20.30 8.82
C ASP A 27 1.55 20.83 8.49
N GLY A 28 0.55 19.96 8.40
CA GLY A 28 -0.80 20.31 7.95
C GLY A 28 -1.09 19.89 6.50
N THR A 29 -0.10 19.34 5.78
CA THR A 29 -0.28 18.86 4.40
C THR A 29 -0.52 17.35 4.27
N GLY A 30 -0.36 16.59 5.35
CA GLY A 30 -0.61 15.14 5.34
C GLY A 30 -2.09 14.79 5.19
N MET A 31 -2.36 13.66 4.55
CA MET A 31 -3.72 13.19 4.28
C MET A 31 -4.50 12.78 5.54
N LEU A 32 -3.81 12.27 6.57
CA LEU A 32 -4.45 11.77 7.79
C LEU A 32 -4.47 12.87 8.86
N ARG A 33 -5.53 12.93 9.68
CA ARG A 33 -5.55 13.78 10.87
C ARG A 33 -4.82 13.09 12.02
N GLY A 34 -3.86 13.79 12.62
CA GLY A 34 -3.18 13.35 13.83
C GLY A 34 -4.05 13.51 15.08
N ASN A 35 -3.66 12.81 16.15
CA ASN A 35 -4.29 12.96 17.46
C ASN A 35 -4.07 14.40 17.96
N GLY A 36 -5.15 15.10 18.35
CA GLY A 36 -5.10 16.50 18.80
C GLY A 36 -5.44 17.55 17.75
N GLY A 37 -5.81 17.15 16.52
CA GLY A 37 -6.50 17.99 15.53
C GLY A 37 -5.65 19.02 14.80
N SER A 38 -4.50 19.46 15.33
CA SER A 38 -3.62 20.44 14.69
C SER A 38 -2.53 19.84 13.80
N LYS A 39 -2.08 18.60 14.09
CA LYS A 39 -1.06 17.90 13.29
C LYS A 39 -1.72 16.97 12.26
N THR A 40 -1.13 16.87 11.08
CA THR A 40 -1.49 15.86 10.08
C THR A 40 -0.48 14.71 10.10
N LEU A 41 -0.78 13.61 9.41
CA LEU A 41 0.08 12.44 9.26
C LEU A 41 0.10 12.02 7.79
N PRO A 42 1.18 11.39 7.32
CA PRO A 42 1.25 10.91 5.93
C PRO A 42 0.14 9.89 5.67
N GLY A 43 -0.50 9.98 4.50
CA GLY A 43 -1.37 8.94 3.96
C GLY A 43 -0.67 8.08 2.91
N TRP A 44 -1.46 7.22 2.27
CA TRP A 44 -0.96 6.28 1.27
C TRP A 44 -0.29 7.00 0.09
N ARG A 45 -0.88 8.09 -0.42
CA ARG A 45 -0.30 8.87 -1.53
C ARG A 45 0.99 9.60 -1.11
N ASP A 46 1.04 10.06 0.13
CA ASP A 46 2.25 10.69 0.69
C ASP A 46 3.40 9.68 0.77
N PHE A 47 3.09 8.42 1.10
CA PHE A 47 4.05 7.32 1.11
C PHE A 47 4.56 6.96 -0.30
N GLU A 48 3.70 6.95 -1.32
CA GLU A 48 4.10 6.75 -2.72
C GLU A 48 5.11 7.81 -3.18
N ARG A 49 4.77 9.09 -3.00
CA ARG A 49 5.64 10.23 -3.32
C ARG A 49 6.96 10.17 -2.57
N THR A 50 6.90 9.86 -1.28
CA THR A 50 8.09 9.73 -0.43
C THR A 50 9.01 8.63 -0.96
N THR A 51 8.45 7.47 -1.30
CA THR A 51 9.22 6.34 -1.82
C THR A 51 9.88 6.70 -3.14
N ALA A 52 9.16 7.33 -4.06
CA ALA A 52 9.74 7.82 -5.33
C ALA A 52 10.88 8.80 -5.09
N LEU A 53 10.68 9.85 -4.29
CA LEU A 53 11.69 10.87 -4.02
C LEU A 53 12.93 10.31 -3.30
N ALA A 54 12.74 9.41 -2.33
CA ALA A 54 13.84 8.80 -1.59
C ALA A 54 14.71 7.91 -2.49
N LEU A 55 14.09 7.21 -3.45
CA LEU A 55 14.76 6.26 -4.34
C LEU A 55 15.14 6.85 -5.70
N SER A 56 14.92 8.15 -5.91
CA SER A 56 15.12 8.82 -7.20
C SER A 56 14.31 8.15 -8.33
N GLY A 57 13.08 7.76 -8.02
CA GLY A 57 12.08 7.22 -8.93
C GLY A 57 10.98 8.21 -9.27
N GLU A 58 9.94 7.69 -9.93
CA GLU A 58 8.76 8.44 -10.35
C GLU A 58 7.51 7.87 -9.69
N ALA A 59 6.66 8.73 -9.13
CA ALA A 59 5.32 8.36 -8.67
C ALA A 59 4.31 8.89 -9.71
N PRO A 60 3.75 8.03 -10.59
CA PRO A 60 2.81 8.48 -11.62
C PRO A 60 1.45 8.90 -11.06
N GLU A 61 1.13 8.56 -9.80
CA GLU A 61 -0.12 8.92 -9.12
C GLU A 61 -1.39 8.51 -9.90
N THR A 62 -1.34 7.33 -10.52
CA THR A 62 -2.47 6.77 -11.29
C THR A 62 -3.12 5.62 -10.52
N LYS A 63 -4.26 5.12 -11.01
CA LYS A 63 -4.90 3.88 -10.52
C LYS A 63 -4.23 2.61 -11.08
N ALA A 64 -2.95 2.68 -11.44
CA ALA A 64 -2.20 1.54 -11.92
C ALA A 64 -1.92 0.55 -10.78
N VAL A 65 -1.42 -0.64 -11.12
CA VAL A 65 -1.06 -1.70 -10.16
C VAL A 65 0.16 -1.32 -9.31
N PHE A 66 1.02 -0.47 -9.88
CA PHE A 66 2.28 -0.04 -9.28
C PHE A 66 2.31 1.47 -9.11
N ASP A 67 2.85 1.88 -7.97
CA ASP A 67 2.74 3.23 -7.47
C ASP A 67 4.05 4.01 -7.62
N VAL A 68 5.19 3.31 -7.73
CA VAL A 68 6.51 3.91 -7.99
C VAL A 68 7.27 3.15 -9.07
N LEU A 69 7.95 3.90 -9.94
CA LEU A 69 8.77 3.41 -11.03
C LEU A 69 10.23 3.74 -10.75
N LEU A 70 11.10 2.73 -10.81
CA LEU A 70 12.55 2.93 -10.76
C LEU A 70 13.15 2.54 -12.11
N THR A 71 14.04 3.37 -12.64
CA THR A 71 14.79 3.05 -13.86
C THR A 71 16.16 2.52 -13.48
N SER A 72 16.58 1.40 -14.08
CA SER A 72 17.93 0.88 -13.86
C SER A 72 18.98 1.90 -14.30
N ARG A 73 19.95 2.16 -13.42
CA ARG A 73 21.05 3.08 -13.70
C ARG A 73 22.08 2.51 -14.68
N THR A 74 22.14 1.18 -14.81
CA THR A 74 23.07 0.49 -15.70
C THR A 74 22.42 0.10 -17.03
N ASN A 75 21.08 -0.02 -17.06
CA ASN A 75 20.33 -0.30 -18.27
C ASN A 75 19.02 0.52 -18.30
N PRO A 76 19.01 1.73 -18.88
CA PRO A 76 17.83 2.60 -18.89
C PRO A 76 16.57 2.00 -19.53
N GLY A 77 16.71 0.91 -20.31
CA GLY A 77 15.59 0.17 -20.87
C GLY A 77 14.88 -0.75 -19.86
N VAL A 78 15.48 -1.00 -18.69
CA VAL A 78 14.91 -1.85 -17.64
C VAL A 78 14.29 -0.98 -16.55
N ARG A 79 13.02 -1.24 -16.25
CA ARG A 79 12.28 -0.59 -15.17
C ARG A 79 11.90 -1.59 -14.08
N TYR A 80 11.92 -1.14 -12.84
CA TYR A 80 11.40 -1.86 -11.67
C TYR A 80 10.16 -1.15 -11.16
N ARG A 81 9.25 -1.91 -10.56
CA ARG A 81 7.97 -1.42 -10.09
C ARG A 81 7.84 -1.68 -8.59
N ILE A 82 7.29 -0.71 -7.87
CA ILE A 82 7.00 -0.82 -6.45
C ILE A 82 5.50 -0.60 -6.26
N SER A 83 4.86 -1.53 -5.56
CA SER A 83 3.48 -1.35 -5.10
C SER A 83 3.52 -0.97 -3.62
N CYS A 84 3.25 0.30 -3.33
CA CYS A 84 3.34 0.89 -2.01
C CYS A 84 2.03 0.66 -1.25
N LYS A 85 2.10 0.06 -0.06
CA LYS A 85 0.92 -0.19 0.79
C LYS A 85 1.11 0.42 2.15
N MET A 86 0.10 1.13 2.65
CA MET A 86 0.12 1.69 4.00
C MET A 86 -1.00 1.09 4.84
N ARG A 87 -0.70 0.72 6.09
CA ARG A 87 -1.65 0.09 7.02
C ARG A 87 -1.43 0.49 8.48
N GLY A 88 -2.51 0.88 9.16
CA GLY A 88 -2.52 1.12 10.60
C GLY A 88 -2.63 -0.17 11.42
N GLU A 89 -1.84 -1.19 11.08
CA GLU A 89 -1.96 -2.55 11.62
C GLU A 89 -0.64 -3.03 12.26
N LEU A 90 0.27 -2.13 12.65
CA LEU A 90 1.57 -2.55 13.23
C LEU A 90 1.40 -3.37 14.52
N ASP A 91 0.46 -3.01 15.39
CA ASP A 91 0.18 -3.76 16.63
C ASP A 91 -0.40 -5.16 16.33
N ARG A 92 -1.05 -5.34 15.18
CA ARG A 92 -1.56 -6.64 14.76
C ARG A 92 -0.41 -7.56 14.34
N ILE A 93 0.58 -7.03 13.62
CA ILE A 93 1.78 -7.78 13.23
C ILE A 93 2.47 -8.35 14.47
N ASP A 94 2.55 -7.59 15.56
CA ASP A 94 3.13 -8.06 16.83
C ASP A 94 2.37 -9.25 17.44
N ARG A 95 1.06 -9.32 17.19
CA ARG A 95 0.18 -10.34 17.76
C ARG A 95 0.11 -11.61 16.92
N ASP A 96 -0.01 -11.48 15.60
CA ASP A 96 -0.25 -12.61 14.70
C ASP A 96 0.87 -12.88 13.70
N GLY A 97 1.93 -12.05 13.69
CA GLY A 97 3.09 -12.23 12.83
C GLY A 97 2.80 -12.08 11.35
N ARG A 98 1.67 -11.48 10.94
CA ARG A 98 1.28 -11.34 9.51
C ARG A 98 1.13 -9.88 9.12
N VAL A 99 1.72 -9.51 7.98
CA VAL A 99 1.62 -8.16 7.41
C VAL A 99 0.41 -8.09 6.49
N THR A 100 -0.39 -7.04 6.56
CA THR A 100 -1.54 -6.86 5.67
C THR A 100 -1.17 -6.08 4.41
N ILE A 101 -1.48 -6.65 3.25
CA ILE A 101 -1.27 -6.05 1.92
C ILE A 101 -2.63 -5.95 1.21
N GLU A 102 -3.09 -4.75 0.83
CA GLU A 102 -4.16 -4.66 -0.19
C GLU A 102 -3.53 -4.94 -1.54
N VAL A 103 -3.85 -6.06 -2.14
CA VAL A 103 -3.31 -6.39 -3.44
C VAL A 103 -4.10 -5.66 -4.52
N SER A 104 -5.42 -5.53 -4.33
CA SER A 104 -6.29 -4.78 -5.24
C SER A 104 -7.61 -4.37 -4.58
N ASN A 105 -8.22 -3.34 -5.15
CA ASN A 105 -9.52 -2.80 -4.76
C ASN A 105 -10.35 -2.49 -6.02
N SER A 106 -10.50 -3.50 -6.89
CA SER A 106 -11.23 -3.37 -8.15
C SER A 106 -12.38 -4.36 -8.23
N ALA A 107 -13.49 -4.05 -7.53
CA ALA A 107 -14.70 -4.86 -7.58
C ALA A 107 -15.14 -5.17 -9.02
N GLN A 108 -15.14 -4.17 -9.90
CA GLN A 108 -15.55 -4.33 -11.29
C GLN A 108 -14.70 -5.39 -12.01
N LYS A 109 -13.36 -5.27 -11.96
CA LYS A 109 -12.49 -6.23 -12.67
C LYS A 109 -12.59 -7.64 -12.09
N PHE A 110 -12.73 -7.77 -10.77
CA PHE A 110 -12.94 -9.07 -10.14
C PHE A 110 -14.25 -9.71 -10.60
N TRP A 111 -15.36 -8.98 -10.56
CA TRP A 111 -16.64 -9.51 -11.03
C TRP A 111 -16.65 -9.79 -12.54
N GLU A 112 -16.00 -8.98 -13.36
CA GLU A 112 -15.83 -9.29 -14.80
C GLU A 112 -15.05 -10.58 -15.03
N CYS A 113 -13.98 -10.82 -14.25
CA CYS A 113 -13.22 -12.07 -14.30
C CYS A 113 -14.07 -13.28 -13.89
N LEU A 114 -14.80 -13.16 -12.77
CA LEU A 114 -15.68 -14.20 -12.25
C LEU A 114 -16.83 -14.53 -13.21
N SER A 115 -17.48 -13.51 -13.79
CA SER A 115 -18.55 -13.69 -14.78
C SER A 115 -18.07 -14.42 -16.03
N LYS A 116 -16.84 -14.17 -16.51
CA LYS A 116 -16.23 -14.91 -17.63
C LYS A 116 -16.03 -16.40 -17.32
N LYS A 117 -15.90 -16.76 -16.04
CA LYS A 117 -15.81 -18.14 -15.55
C LYS A 117 -17.17 -18.74 -15.15
N GLY A 118 -18.28 -18.03 -15.40
CA GLY A 118 -19.63 -18.49 -15.09
C GLY A 118 -20.09 -18.24 -13.65
N PHE A 119 -19.37 -17.42 -12.88
CA PHE A 119 -19.74 -17.06 -11.52
C PHE A 119 -20.46 -15.71 -11.46
N ASP A 120 -21.52 -15.65 -10.66
CA ASP A 120 -22.29 -14.44 -10.39
C ASP A 120 -22.59 -14.31 -8.89
N GLN A 121 -23.33 -13.26 -8.51
CA GLN A 121 -23.66 -12.99 -7.10
C GLN A 121 -24.52 -14.07 -6.44
N THR A 122 -25.16 -14.94 -7.22
CA THR A 122 -26.05 -15.99 -6.73
C THR A 122 -25.32 -17.31 -6.49
N ASN A 123 -24.25 -17.59 -7.26
CA ASN A 123 -23.59 -18.90 -7.23
C ASN A 123 -22.15 -18.88 -6.69
N TYR A 124 -21.44 -17.74 -6.67
CA TYR A 124 -20.00 -17.72 -6.39
C TYR A 124 -19.63 -18.31 -5.01
N LYS A 125 -20.52 -18.20 -4.03
CA LYS A 125 -20.32 -18.77 -2.69
C LYS A 125 -20.31 -20.30 -2.63
N ASN A 126 -20.84 -20.95 -3.67
CA ASN A 126 -20.84 -22.40 -3.81
C ASN A 126 -19.54 -22.93 -4.43
N HIS A 127 -18.67 -22.04 -4.92
CA HIS A 127 -17.43 -22.38 -5.63
C HIS A 127 -16.22 -21.63 -5.04
N PRO A 128 -15.99 -21.68 -3.70
CA PRO A 128 -14.98 -20.83 -3.06
C PRO A 128 -13.56 -21.06 -3.60
N ARG A 129 -13.20 -22.32 -3.91
CA ARG A 129 -11.90 -22.67 -4.50
C ARG A 129 -11.70 -22.02 -5.87
N ASP A 130 -12.64 -22.26 -6.79
CA ASP A 130 -12.55 -21.74 -8.16
C ASP A 130 -12.56 -20.21 -8.18
N VAL A 131 -13.36 -19.58 -7.31
CA VAL A 131 -13.37 -18.13 -7.12
C VAL A 131 -12.01 -17.67 -6.59
N GLY A 132 -11.47 -18.30 -5.55
CA GLY A 132 -10.16 -17.97 -4.98
C GLY A 132 -9.04 -17.98 -6.01
N ILE A 133 -8.94 -19.07 -6.76
CA ILE A 133 -7.96 -19.23 -7.86
C ILE A 133 -8.15 -18.13 -8.89
N ALA A 134 -9.37 -17.89 -9.37
CA ALA A 134 -9.64 -16.87 -10.37
C ALA A 134 -9.23 -15.46 -9.93
N LEU A 135 -9.38 -15.12 -8.65
CA LEU A 135 -8.97 -13.83 -8.11
C LEU A 135 -7.44 -13.67 -8.08
N ILE A 136 -6.72 -14.72 -7.70
CA ILE A 136 -5.26 -14.71 -7.66
C ILE A 136 -4.68 -14.68 -9.08
N ASP A 137 -5.18 -15.52 -9.99
CA ASP A 137 -4.81 -15.53 -11.41
C ASP A 137 -4.94 -14.15 -12.04
N LEU A 138 -6.03 -13.42 -11.74
CA LEU A 138 -6.27 -12.10 -12.29
C LEU A 138 -5.21 -11.08 -11.83
N VAL A 139 -4.79 -11.15 -10.57
CA VAL A 139 -3.72 -10.28 -10.06
C VAL A 139 -2.40 -10.62 -10.74
N GLU A 140 -2.06 -11.89 -10.85
CA GLU A 140 -0.83 -12.33 -11.51
C GLU A 140 -0.81 -11.90 -12.98
N GLN A 141 -1.94 -12.02 -13.67
CA GLN A 141 -2.11 -11.52 -15.03
C GLN A 141 -1.79 -10.01 -15.11
N TRP A 142 -2.28 -9.19 -14.18
CA TRP A 142 -1.94 -7.76 -14.18
C TRP A 142 -0.45 -7.50 -13.98
N HIS A 143 0.24 -8.30 -13.17
CA HIS A 143 1.70 -8.20 -13.04
C HIS A 143 2.39 -8.56 -14.37
N GLN A 144 1.95 -9.62 -15.05
CA GLN A 144 2.50 -10.04 -16.34
C GLN A 144 2.24 -9.01 -17.46
N GLU A 145 1.07 -8.39 -17.49
CA GLU A 145 0.76 -7.29 -18.41
C GLU A 145 1.74 -6.12 -18.25
N VAL A 146 2.15 -5.81 -17.01
CA VAL A 146 3.17 -4.79 -16.76
C VAL A 146 4.57 -5.30 -17.13
N ALA A 147 4.89 -6.58 -16.93
CA ALA A 147 6.14 -7.17 -17.39
C ALA A 147 6.34 -6.97 -18.90
N ALA A 148 5.28 -7.19 -19.68
CA ALA A 148 5.27 -7.02 -21.13
C ALA A 148 5.61 -5.59 -21.61
N THR A 149 5.54 -4.59 -20.72
CA THR A 149 5.95 -3.21 -21.01
C THR A 149 7.46 -2.95 -20.82
N GLY A 150 8.26 -4.00 -20.58
CA GLY A 150 9.71 -3.89 -20.33
C GLY A 150 10.08 -3.74 -18.84
N SER A 151 9.18 -4.14 -17.94
CA SER A 151 9.44 -4.07 -16.50
C SER A 151 9.98 -5.41 -15.98
N ASP A 152 11.04 -5.38 -15.17
CA ASP A 152 11.55 -6.55 -14.47
C ASP A 152 10.70 -6.81 -13.22
N ILE A 153 9.66 -7.63 -13.38
CA ILE A 153 8.73 -7.99 -12.31
C ILE A 153 9.37 -8.88 -11.24
N HIS A 154 10.40 -9.66 -11.58
CA HIS A 154 11.09 -10.51 -10.59
C HIS A 154 11.84 -9.70 -9.54
N LYS A 155 12.36 -8.53 -9.92
CA LYS A 155 12.97 -7.56 -9.00
C LYS A 155 12.00 -6.49 -8.50
N SER A 156 10.74 -6.50 -8.96
CA SER A 156 9.69 -5.62 -8.48
C SER A 156 9.06 -6.18 -7.19
N PHE A 157 8.47 -5.33 -6.36
CA PHE A 157 8.09 -5.72 -5.00
C PHE A 157 6.93 -4.90 -4.41
N PHE A 158 6.32 -5.42 -3.35
CA PHE A 158 5.49 -4.65 -2.43
C PHE A 158 6.39 -3.98 -1.39
N LEU A 159 6.20 -2.67 -1.18
CA LEU A 159 6.77 -1.96 -0.05
C LEU A 159 5.64 -1.56 0.89
N VAL A 160 5.63 -2.14 2.10
CA VAL A 160 4.55 -1.95 3.06
C VAL A 160 5.03 -1.07 4.20
N LEU A 161 4.34 0.04 4.44
CA LEU A 161 4.50 0.91 5.60
C LEU A 161 3.40 0.62 6.62
N SER A 162 3.76 -0.12 7.66
CA SER A 162 2.88 -0.43 8.79
C SER A 162 3.06 0.61 9.89
N TRP A 163 1.96 1.06 10.50
CA TRP A 163 1.99 2.04 11.59
C TRP A 163 0.98 1.72 12.71
N ASN A 164 1.15 2.33 13.90
CA ASN A 164 0.20 2.25 15.01
C ASN A 164 -0.10 3.62 15.63
N ARG A 165 -1.09 3.63 16.54
CA ARG A 165 -1.54 4.86 17.22
C ARG A 165 -0.50 5.47 18.14
N SER A 166 0.51 4.71 18.56
CA SER A 166 1.66 5.18 19.33
C SER A 166 2.72 5.88 18.46
N GLY A 167 2.45 6.06 17.16
CA GLY A 167 3.31 6.79 16.22
C GLY A 167 4.53 5.99 15.74
N TRP A 168 4.53 4.67 15.95
CA TRP A 168 5.57 3.79 15.41
C TRP A 168 5.25 3.40 13.98
N TYR A 169 6.31 3.29 13.17
CA TYR A 169 6.29 2.87 11.78
C TYR A 169 7.31 1.75 11.56
N GLN A 170 7.04 0.89 10.57
CA GLN A 170 7.97 -0.12 10.09
C GLN A 170 7.75 -0.38 8.60
N LEU A 171 8.85 -0.53 7.86
CA LEU A 171 8.82 -0.93 6.46
C LEU A 171 9.05 -2.43 6.33
N HIS A 172 8.29 -3.07 5.44
CA HIS A 172 8.48 -4.45 5.03
C HIS A 172 8.53 -4.54 3.50
N GLN A 173 9.46 -5.33 2.98
CA GLN A 173 9.60 -5.61 1.56
C GLN A 173 9.17 -7.05 1.27
N PHE A 174 8.20 -7.23 0.37
CA PHE A 174 7.75 -8.55 -0.10
C PHE A 174 7.87 -8.68 -1.61
N ARG A 175 8.18 -9.88 -2.10
CA ARG A 175 8.13 -10.16 -3.54
C ARG A 175 6.70 -10.06 -4.05
N LEU A 176 6.53 -9.82 -5.36
CA LEU A 176 5.20 -9.77 -5.99
C LEU A 176 4.55 -11.15 -6.16
N GLY A 177 5.35 -12.22 -6.13
CA GLY A 177 4.84 -13.58 -6.23
C GLY A 177 3.89 -13.90 -5.09
N LEU A 178 2.70 -14.38 -5.44
CA LEU A 178 1.69 -14.83 -4.51
C LEU A 178 1.82 -16.34 -4.30
N PRO A 179 1.37 -16.90 -3.15
CA PRO A 179 1.38 -18.34 -2.97
C PRO A 179 0.40 -19.01 -3.94
N ASP A 180 0.70 -20.25 -4.32
CA ASP A 180 -0.13 -21.06 -5.20
C ASP A 180 -1.55 -21.18 -4.61
N PRO A 181 -2.59 -20.65 -5.30
CA PRO A 181 -3.95 -20.66 -4.78
C PRO A 181 -4.53 -22.07 -4.68
N GLU A 182 -4.00 -23.05 -5.40
CA GLU A 182 -4.46 -24.45 -5.33
C GLU A 182 -4.09 -25.14 -4.02
N LEU A 183 -3.09 -24.60 -3.30
CA LEU A 183 -2.64 -25.13 -2.02
C LEU A 183 -3.39 -24.55 -0.80
N LEU A 184 -4.35 -23.65 -1.03
CA LEU A 184 -5.08 -22.98 0.03
C LEU A 184 -6.47 -23.59 0.25
N ASP A 185 -6.87 -23.65 1.52
CA ASP A 185 -8.26 -23.96 1.90
C ASP A 185 -9.13 -22.71 1.69
N TRP A 186 -9.92 -22.74 0.63
CA TRP A 186 -10.82 -21.66 0.25
C TRP A 186 -12.24 -21.91 0.76
N GLN A 187 -12.76 -20.96 1.54
CA GLN A 187 -14.10 -21.06 2.11
C GLN A 187 -14.72 -19.68 2.38
N PHE A 188 -16.05 -19.64 2.39
CA PHE A 188 -16.79 -18.58 3.05
C PHE A 188 -17.18 -19.09 4.45
N PRO A 189 -16.50 -18.67 5.53
CA PRO A 189 -16.71 -19.23 6.85
C PRO A 189 -18.14 -18.98 7.34
N LEU A 190 -18.66 -19.86 8.20
CA LEU A 190 -19.94 -19.63 8.88
C LEU A 190 -19.77 -18.58 9.98
N GLU A 191 -20.65 -17.58 10.01
CA GLU A 191 -20.72 -16.56 11.06
C GLU A 191 -22.04 -16.69 11.82
N GLN A 192 -21.95 -16.68 13.16
CA GLN A 192 -23.14 -16.64 14.02
C GLN A 192 -23.53 -15.18 14.25
N ARG A 193 -24.72 -14.80 13.77
CA ARG A 193 -25.29 -13.47 13.98
C ARG A 193 -26.67 -13.62 14.61
N ARG A 194 -26.84 -13.10 15.83
CA ARG A 194 -28.12 -13.13 16.57
C ARG A 194 -28.71 -14.55 16.68
N GLY A 195 -27.87 -15.56 16.92
CA GLY A 195 -28.29 -16.95 17.03
C GLY A 195 -28.49 -17.70 15.71
N VAL A 196 -28.39 -17.04 14.55
CA VAL A 196 -28.50 -17.67 13.23
C VAL A 196 -27.10 -17.85 12.62
N GLN A 197 -26.78 -19.06 12.14
CA GLN A 197 -25.60 -19.29 11.33
C GLN A 197 -25.86 -18.83 9.89
N THR A 198 -25.03 -17.93 9.40
CA THR A 198 -25.07 -17.43 8.03
C THR A 198 -23.68 -17.49 7.43
N GLN A 199 -23.58 -17.74 6.14
CA GLN A 199 -22.31 -17.75 5.44
C GLN A 199 -21.73 -16.33 5.40
N ALA A 200 -20.43 -16.19 5.70
CA ALA A 200 -19.75 -14.90 5.69
C ALA A 200 -19.81 -14.25 4.30
N ARG A 201 -19.69 -12.92 4.29
CA ARG A 201 -19.62 -12.13 3.06
C ARG A 201 -18.24 -12.12 2.41
N ARG A 202 -17.23 -12.59 3.12
CA ARG A 202 -15.84 -12.63 2.66
C ARG A 202 -15.44 -14.05 2.29
N LEU A 203 -14.74 -14.19 1.18
CA LEU A 203 -13.98 -15.39 0.87
C LEU A 203 -12.68 -15.36 1.67
N ARG A 204 -12.26 -16.52 2.16
CA ARG A 204 -11.01 -16.70 2.90
C ARG A 204 -10.22 -17.84 2.26
N GLY A 205 -8.95 -17.60 1.96
CA GLY A 205 -7.96 -18.63 1.64
C GLY A 205 -7.02 -18.79 2.83
N SER A 206 -6.86 -20.01 3.35
CA SER A 206 -6.02 -20.29 4.52
C SER A 206 -5.00 -21.39 4.22
N ASP A 207 -3.87 -21.34 4.93
CA ASP A 207 -2.90 -22.42 5.05
C ASP A 207 -2.91 -22.96 6.50
N ASP A 208 -2.03 -23.93 6.79
CA ASP A 208 -1.87 -24.49 8.15
C ASP A 208 -1.48 -23.43 9.19
N ALA A 209 -0.90 -22.31 8.76
CA ALA A 209 -0.52 -21.19 9.62
C ALA A 209 -1.62 -20.12 9.72
N GLY A 210 -2.80 -20.34 9.13
CA GLY A 210 -3.97 -19.46 9.23
C GLY A 210 -4.31 -18.70 7.94
N VAL A 211 -4.93 -17.54 8.10
CA VAL A 211 -5.50 -16.78 6.96
C VAL A 211 -4.40 -16.18 6.09
N VAL A 212 -4.43 -16.50 4.80
CA VAL A 212 -3.50 -15.99 3.78
C VAL A 212 -4.16 -14.92 2.92
N PHE A 213 -5.41 -15.14 2.51
CA PHE A 213 -6.19 -14.17 1.73
C PHE A 213 -7.57 -13.93 2.31
N GLU A 214 -8.05 -12.70 2.15
CA GLU A 214 -9.46 -12.38 2.29
C GLU A 214 -9.93 -11.53 1.11
N TRP A 215 -11.07 -11.89 0.52
CA TRP A 215 -11.72 -11.09 -0.51
C TRP A 215 -13.11 -10.64 -0.08
N TYR A 216 -13.37 -9.34 -0.22
CA TYR A 216 -14.61 -8.68 0.18
C TYR A 216 -15.46 -8.33 -1.05
N GLY A 217 -15.93 -9.34 -1.77
CA GLY A 217 -16.68 -9.18 -3.04
C GLY A 217 -17.95 -8.34 -2.92
N GLU A 218 -18.61 -8.38 -1.76
CA GLU A 218 -19.83 -7.60 -1.46
C GLU A 218 -19.54 -6.21 -0.83
N SER A 219 -18.26 -5.84 -0.64
CA SER A 219 -17.87 -4.61 0.05
C SER A 219 -16.62 -4.00 -0.58
N GLY A 220 -16.79 -3.37 -1.74
CA GLY A 220 -15.71 -2.68 -2.46
C GLY A 220 -14.78 -3.60 -3.27
N GLY A 221 -14.85 -4.92 -3.09
CA GLY A 221 -14.05 -5.88 -3.86
C GLY A 221 -12.57 -5.89 -3.46
N GLN A 222 -12.27 -5.51 -2.22
CA GLN A 222 -10.89 -5.54 -1.71
C GLN A 222 -10.39 -6.99 -1.63
N LEU A 223 -9.21 -7.24 -2.22
CA LEU A 223 -8.45 -8.47 -2.02
C LEU A 223 -7.25 -8.15 -1.13
N LYS A 224 -7.22 -8.78 0.04
CA LYS A 224 -6.15 -8.63 1.03
C LYS A 224 -5.31 -9.90 1.09
N TYR A 225 -4.00 -9.71 1.18
CA TYR A 225 -3.00 -10.75 1.36
C TYR A 225 -2.31 -10.56 2.72
N TYR A 226 -2.04 -11.66 3.41
CA TYR A 226 -1.49 -11.68 4.77
C TYR A 226 -0.20 -12.53 4.85
N PRO A 227 0.90 -12.13 4.17
CA PRO A 227 2.16 -12.87 4.27
C PRO A 227 2.68 -12.88 5.71
N PRO A 228 3.36 -13.96 6.13
CA PRO A 228 4.09 -13.96 7.39
C PRO A 228 5.19 -12.90 7.34
N GLU A 229 5.41 -12.20 8.46
CA GLU A 229 6.47 -11.19 8.58
C GLU A 229 7.86 -11.78 8.31
N THR A 230 8.06 -13.05 8.68
CA THR A 230 9.28 -13.82 8.40
C THR A 230 9.50 -14.10 6.91
N GLY A 231 8.47 -13.97 6.08
CA GLY A 231 8.56 -14.05 4.62
C GLY A 231 9.01 -12.75 3.95
N ALA A 232 9.21 -11.66 4.70
CA ALA A 232 9.73 -10.41 4.15
C ALA A 232 11.18 -10.60 3.69
N VAL A 233 11.49 -10.10 2.49
CA VAL A 233 12.86 -10.08 1.95
C VAL A 233 13.75 -9.15 2.79
N TRP A 234 13.15 -8.09 3.30
CA TRP A 234 13.79 -7.12 4.17
C TRP A 234 12.74 -6.43 5.05
N LYS A 235 13.13 -6.04 6.26
CA LYS A 235 12.34 -5.17 7.13
C LYS A 235 13.22 -4.13 7.82
N SER A 236 12.68 -2.94 8.02
CA SER A 236 13.36 -1.89 8.77
C SER A 236 13.32 -2.16 10.27
N ALA A 237 14.22 -1.52 11.02
CA ALA A 237 13.94 -1.20 12.42
C ALA A 237 12.67 -0.34 12.52
N ARG A 238 12.01 -0.38 13.68
CA ARG A 238 10.92 0.55 13.96
C ARG A 238 11.45 1.97 14.07
N PHE A 239 10.68 2.92 13.58
CA PHE A 239 11.03 4.33 13.68
C PHE A 239 9.78 5.17 13.98
N GLN A 240 10.01 6.38 14.49
CA GLN A 240 8.99 7.42 14.57
C GLN A 240 9.34 8.53 13.59
N LEU A 241 8.34 9.30 13.18
CA LEU A 241 8.56 10.50 12.37
C LEU A 241 9.34 11.54 13.19
N GLU A 242 10.21 12.29 12.51
CA GLU A 242 10.94 13.40 13.10
C GLU A 242 9.94 14.48 13.52
N PRO A 243 9.94 14.92 14.79
CA PRO A 243 9.06 16.01 15.20
C PRO A 243 9.43 17.30 14.46
N LEU A 244 8.42 18.00 13.97
CA LEU A 244 8.60 19.36 13.45
C LEU A 244 8.90 20.32 14.61
N ARG A 245 9.81 21.28 14.40
CA ARG A 245 10.19 22.24 15.45
C ARG A 245 9.09 23.28 15.68
N ASP A 246 8.58 23.43 16.89
CA ASP A 246 7.47 24.35 17.19
C ASP A 246 7.83 25.85 16.96
N ASP A 247 9.10 26.19 16.77
CA ASP A 247 9.61 27.55 16.57
C ASP A 247 9.59 28.05 15.11
N ARG A 248 9.04 27.26 14.17
CA ARG A 248 8.95 27.63 12.76
C ARG A 248 7.52 27.58 12.25
N GLU A 249 7.18 28.53 11.38
CA GLU A 249 5.97 28.43 10.58
C GLU A 249 6.15 27.35 9.51
N TYR A 250 5.33 26.30 9.58
CA TYR A 250 5.19 25.32 8.53
C TYR A 250 3.77 25.31 7.96
N GLY A 251 3.54 24.42 7.00
CA GLY A 251 2.21 24.18 6.45
C GLY A 251 1.92 24.99 5.20
N ILE A 252 0.67 24.87 4.73
CA ILE A 252 0.26 25.37 3.41
C ILE A 252 0.45 26.88 3.31
N LEU A 253 0.15 27.62 4.37
CA LEU A 253 0.29 29.09 4.39
C LEU A 253 1.76 29.52 4.28
N ALA A 254 2.65 28.89 5.07
CA ALA A 254 4.08 29.14 5.01
C ALA A 254 4.67 28.79 3.62
N LYS A 255 4.22 27.68 3.01
CA LYS A 255 4.61 27.29 1.64
C LYS A 255 4.12 28.29 0.60
N ALA A 256 2.87 28.75 0.70
CA ALA A 256 2.31 29.75 -0.21
C ALA A 256 3.08 31.08 -0.14
N ALA A 257 3.39 31.54 1.07
CA ALA A 257 4.20 32.73 1.30
C ALA A 257 5.63 32.56 0.73
N ALA A 258 6.24 31.39 0.89
CA ALA A 258 7.58 31.12 0.38
C ALA A 258 7.65 31.00 -1.15
N TYR A 259 6.67 30.34 -1.77
CA TYR A 259 6.67 30.09 -3.23
C TYR A 259 6.13 31.28 -4.03
N PHE A 260 5.22 32.08 -3.45
CA PHE A 260 4.53 33.16 -4.12
C PHE A 260 4.51 34.46 -3.28
N PRO A 261 5.67 34.97 -2.82
CA PRO A 261 5.74 36.01 -1.79
C PRO A 261 5.00 37.29 -2.16
N GLU A 262 5.14 37.76 -3.40
CA GLU A 262 4.48 39.00 -3.86
C GLU A 262 2.95 38.87 -3.87
N ARG A 263 2.43 37.79 -4.47
CA ARG A 263 0.98 37.54 -4.56
C ARG A 263 0.37 37.28 -3.19
N TRP A 264 1.08 36.55 -2.33
CA TRP A 264 0.65 36.30 -0.96
C TRP A 264 0.55 37.60 -0.14
N ASN A 265 1.56 38.47 -0.24
CA ASN A 265 1.57 39.77 0.42
C ASN A 265 0.48 40.71 -0.11
N TRP A 266 0.20 40.67 -1.41
CA TRP A 266 -0.90 41.44 -1.99
C TRP A 266 -2.26 40.98 -1.46
N ALA A 267 -2.53 39.66 -1.48
CA ALA A 267 -3.80 39.07 -1.05
C ALA A 267 -4.07 39.27 0.45
N THR A 268 -3.03 39.26 1.29
CA THR A 268 -3.16 39.49 2.73
C THR A 268 -3.41 40.95 3.09
N LYS A 269 -2.95 41.91 2.27
CA LYS A 269 -3.14 43.35 2.49
C LYS A 269 -4.43 43.92 1.90
N HIS A 270 -5.04 43.24 0.93
CA HIS A 270 -6.25 43.70 0.23
C HIS A 270 -7.35 42.62 0.22
N PRO A 271 -7.89 42.23 1.40
CA PRO A 271 -8.85 41.13 1.49
C PRO A 271 -10.20 41.39 0.79
N GLU A 272 -10.50 42.64 0.42
CA GLU A 272 -11.82 43.05 -0.11
C GLU A 272 -11.85 43.38 -1.62
N ASN A 273 -10.76 43.17 -2.37
CA ASN A 273 -10.77 43.38 -3.83
C ASN A 273 -10.71 42.04 -4.58
N PRO A 274 -11.86 41.49 -5.02
CA PRO A 274 -11.89 40.33 -5.92
C PRO A 274 -11.31 40.64 -7.31
#